data_AF-A0AAD2K537-F1
#
_entry.id   AF-A0AAD2K537-F1
#
_cell.length_a   1.000
_cell.length_b   1.000
_cell.length_c   1.000
_cell.angle_alpha   90.00
_cell.angle_beta   90.00
_cell.angle_gamma   90.00
#
_symmetry.space_group_name_H-M   'P 1'
#
loop_
_entity.id
_entity.type
_entity.pdbx_description
1 polymer ?
#
loop_
_entity_poly.entity_id
_entity_poly.type
_entity_poly.pdbx_seq_one_letter_code
_entity_poly.pdbx_strand_id
1 'polypeptide(L)'
;MANLIIDGSVLEGGGQILRNSISLSALLRKPITIQKVRNGRRPPGLKNQHRTGAHLLQEMFCSIAERVYSGILLAAEIASADVTGAKNGSSQVDFVPKHIAAGQYAADPITAGAATLLLQISLPLLLFAPEASTLTLKGGTNATGAPQADYIQHVFLPFARRHFGLNADLDIRRRGYFPKGGGQIDVKITPHMSLQAQVSWSEDPSPESEASRTLRDSQGKSGRASPMRPWPA
;
A
#
# COMPACT_ATOMS: atom_id res chain seq x y z
N MET A 1 -28.09 -10.96 -0.92
CA MET A 1 -26.93 -11.31 -1.79
C MET A 1 -26.17 -12.45 -1.13
N ALA A 2 -25.62 -13.39 -1.90
CA ALA A 2 -24.89 -14.52 -1.35
C ALA A 2 -23.54 -14.07 -0.74
N ASN A 3 -23.25 -14.53 0.49
CA ASN A 3 -21.98 -14.32 1.17
C ASN A 3 -20.90 -15.21 0.53
N LEU A 4 -19.76 -14.64 0.14
CA LEU A 4 -18.67 -15.39 -0.49
C LEU A 4 -17.71 -15.95 0.57
N ILE A 5 -17.41 -17.24 0.53
CA ILE A 5 -16.45 -17.86 1.45
C ILE A 5 -15.07 -17.92 0.78
N ILE A 6 -14.05 -17.39 1.45
CA ILE A 6 -12.67 -17.34 0.99
C ILE A 6 -11.81 -18.18 1.93
N ASP A 7 -11.06 -19.14 1.38
CA ASP A 7 -10.08 -19.91 2.14
C ASP A 7 -8.75 -19.14 2.25
N GLY A 8 -8.50 -18.57 3.42
CA GLY A 8 -7.30 -17.79 3.75
C GLY A 8 -6.01 -18.59 3.90
N SER A 9 -6.06 -19.92 3.71
CA SER A 9 -4.86 -20.79 3.71
C SER A 9 -4.28 -21.02 2.32
N VAL A 10 -5.00 -20.61 1.26
CA VAL A 10 -4.59 -20.78 -0.14
C VAL A 10 -3.32 -19.95 -0.45
N LEU A 11 -2.47 -20.47 -1.36
CA LEU A 11 -1.17 -19.93 -1.74
C LEU A 11 -0.24 -19.76 -0.51
N GLU A 12 0.30 -18.57 -0.28
CA GLU A 12 1.23 -18.31 0.82
C GLU A 12 0.57 -18.29 2.21
N GLY A 13 -0.77 -18.37 2.27
CA GLY A 13 -1.55 -18.23 3.51
C GLY A 13 -1.19 -16.97 4.30
N GLY A 14 -0.79 -15.91 3.59
CA GLY A 14 -0.23 -14.68 4.15
C GLY A 14 -1.25 -13.55 4.26
N GLY A 15 -0.79 -12.36 4.66
CA GLY A 15 -1.66 -11.18 4.77
C GLY A 15 -2.16 -10.62 3.42
N GLN A 16 -1.57 -11.03 2.29
CA GLN A 16 -1.92 -10.51 0.97
C GLN A 16 -3.35 -10.90 0.55
N ILE A 17 -3.72 -12.18 0.74
CA ILE A 17 -5.08 -12.64 0.41
C ILE A 17 -6.13 -11.91 1.23
N LEU A 18 -5.85 -11.61 2.50
CA LEU A 18 -6.74 -10.83 3.36
C LEU A 18 -6.91 -9.40 2.85
N ARG A 19 -5.81 -8.68 2.57
CA ARG A 19 -5.87 -7.30 2.06
C ARG A 19 -6.66 -7.23 0.75
N ASN A 20 -6.33 -8.09 -0.22
CA ASN A 20 -7.00 -8.10 -1.52
C ASN A 20 -8.48 -8.46 -1.38
N SER A 21 -8.81 -9.48 -0.60
CA SER A 21 -10.21 -9.93 -0.42
C SER A 21 -11.07 -8.82 0.18
N ILE A 22 -10.56 -8.14 1.20
CA ILE A 22 -11.28 -7.06 1.90
C ILE A 22 -11.43 -5.83 0.99
N SER A 23 -10.36 -5.40 0.31
CA SER A 23 -10.44 -4.28 -0.63
C SER A 23 -11.42 -4.55 -1.77
N LEU A 24 -11.37 -5.75 -2.37
CA LEU A 24 -12.29 -6.14 -3.44
C LEU A 24 -13.73 -6.30 -2.95
N SER A 25 -13.94 -6.88 -1.77
CA SER A 25 -15.25 -6.98 -1.14
C SER A 25 -15.88 -5.59 -0.97
N ALA A 26 -15.13 -4.63 -0.42
CA ALA A 26 -15.57 -3.25 -0.25
C ALA A 26 -15.89 -2.55 -1.57
N LEU A 27 -15.02 -2.65 -2.58
CA LEU A 27 -15.24 -2.07 -3.90
C LEU A 27 -16.46 -2.65 -4.61
N LEU A 28 -16.63 -3.97 -4.54
CA LEU A 28 -17.74 -4.68 -5.20
C LEU A 28 -19.02 -4.67 -4.38
N ARG A 29 -18.99 -4.14 -3.14
CA ARG A 29 -20.09 -4.19 -2.16
C ARG A 29 -20.65 -5.59 -1.96
N LYS A 30 -19.75 -6.59 -1.88
CA LYS A 30 -20.12 -8.00 -1.69
C LYS A 30 -19.65 -8.49 -0.34
N PRO A 31 -20.54 -8.99 0.55
CA PRO A 31 -20.13 -9.54 1.82
C PRO A 31 -19.26 -10.80 1.62
N ILE A 32 -18.24 -10.94 2.45
CA ILE A 32 -17.34 -12.08 2.45
C ILE A 32 -17.08 -12.63 3.85
N THR A 33 -16.81 -13.93 3.91
CA THR A 33 -16.26 -14.62 5.08
C THR A 33 -14.92 -15.23 4.70
N ILE A 34 -13.85 -14.81 5.36
CA ILE A 34 -12.51 -15.38 5.19
C ILE A 34 -12.30 -16.41 6.31
N GLN A 35 -12.11 -17.68 5.96
CA GLN A 35 -11.83 -18.77 6.90
C GLN A 35 -10.36 -19.20 6.85
N LYS A 36 -9.93 -20.01 7.81
CA LYS A 36 -8.55 -20.57 7.91
C LYS A 36 -7.46 -19.50 7.77
N VAL A 37 -7.72 -18.32 8.34
CA VAL A 37 -6.80 -17.18 8.27
C VAL A 37 -5.43 -17.60 8.80
N ARG A 38 -4.42 -17.57 7.92
CA ARG A 38 -3.02 -17.91 8.22
C ARG A 38 -2.80 -19.31 8.79
N ASN A 39 -3.65 -20.28 8.46
CA ASN A 39 -3.58 -21.64 9.01
C ASN A 39 -2.27 -22.38 8.66
N GLY A 40 -1.62 -22.03 7.54
CA GLY A 40 -0.36 -22.64 7.08
C GLY A 40 0.92 -22.00 7.64
N ARG A 41 0.85 -20.93 8.43
CA ARG A 41 2.03 -20.29 9.04
C ARG A 41 2.16 -20.68 10.50
N ARG A 42 3.40 -20.75 11.00
CA ARG A 42 3.67 -20.95 12.43
C ARG A 42 3.92 -19.60 13.12
N PRO A 43 3.20 -19.27 14.21
CA PRO A 43 1.98 -19.94 14.70
C PRO A 43 0.75 -19.64 13.81
N PRO A 44 -0.24 -20.56 13.74
CA PRO A 44 -1.47 -20.36 12.98
C PRO A 44 -2.40 -19.35 13.69
N GLY A 45 -3.26 -18.70 12.93
CA GLY A 45 -4.14 -17.62 13.43
C GLY A 45 -3.37 -16.32 13.74
N LEU A 46 -4.06 -15.34 14.35
CA LEU A 46 -3.54 -13.98 14.58
C LEU A 46 -2.94 -13.77 15.99
N LYS A 47 -2.03 -14.60 16.52
CA LYS A 47 -1.67 -14.54 17.96
C LYS A 47 -0.90 -13.28 18.44
N ASN A 48 -1.18 -12.88 19.69
CA ASN A 48 -0.26 -12.25 20.66
C ASN A 48 -0.09 -13.20 21.85
N GLN A 49 1.12 -13.72 22.13
CA GLN A 49 1.42 -14.39 23.40
C GLN A 49 2.85 -14.04 23.85
N HIS A 50 2.97 -13.54 25.08
CA HIS A 50 4.12 -12.88 25.68
C HIS A 50 5.32 -13.78 26.01
N ARG A 51 6.53 -13.20 25.87
CA ARG A 51 7.81 -13.40 26.58
C ARG A 51 8.21 -14.88 26.78
N THR A 52 9.31 -15.37 26.19
CA THR A 52 10.69 -15.05 26.58
C THR A 52 11.64 -15.69 25.55
N GLY A 53 12.70 -15.00 25.11
CA GLY A 53 13.89 -15.62 24.48
C GLY A 53 13.96 -15.71 22.95
N ALA A 54 12.83 -15.80 22.22
CA ALA A 54 12.79 -15.95 20.76
C ALA A 54 12.40 -14.66 20.00
N HIS A 55 12.76 -13.49 20.54
CA HIS A 55 12.11 -12.19 20.24
C HIS A 55 12.15 -11.71 18.78
N LEU A 56 13.19 -11.97 17.98
CA LEU A 56 13.29 -11.33 16.66
C LEU A 56 12.31 -11.88 15.62
N LEU A 57 12.14 -13.20 15.55
CA LEU A 57 11.17 -13.80 14.63
C LEU A 57 9.75 -13.59 15.16
N GLN A 58 9.53 -13.74 16.47
CA GLN A 58 8.22 -13.57 17.09
C GLN A 58 7.70 -12.12 16.93
N GLU A 59 8.52 -11.09 17.10
CA GLU A 59 8.13 -9.69 16.88
C GLU A 59 7.82 -9.41 15.40
N MET A 60 8.61 -9.97 14.48
CA MET A 60 8.34 -9.87 13.05
C MET A 60 7.00 -10.55 12.69
N PHE A 61 6.68 -11.71 13.28
CA PHE A 61 5.42 -12.43 13.06
C PHE A 61 4.19 -11.83 13.77
N CYS A 62 4.34 -11.28 14.98
CA CYS A 62 3.34 -10.47 15.68
C CYS A 62 2.97 -9.24 14.83
N SER A 63 3.96 -8.58 14.23
CA SER A 63 3.73 -7.41 13.37
C SER A 63 2.78 -7.73 12.21
N ILE A 64 2.83 -8.94 11.63
CA ILE A 64 2.01 -9.28 10.46
C ILE A 64 0.53 -9.40 10.86
N ALA A 65 0.22 -9.97 12.03
CA ALA A 65 -1.16 -10.13 12.48
C ALA A 65 -1.79 -8.77 12.76
N GLU A 66 -1.07 -7.91 13.47
CA GLU A 66 -1.52 -6.56 13.82
C GLU A 66 -1.69 -5.67 12.58
N ARG A 67 -0.76 -5.73 11.62
CA ARG A 67 -0.88 -4.98 10.34
C ARG A 67 -2.14 -5.35 9.56
N VAL A 68 -2.42 -6.66 9.49
CA VAL A 68 -3.60 -7.15 8.78
C VAL A 68 -4.87 -6.71 9.50
N TYR A 69 -4.88 -6.77 10.84
CA TYR A 69 -6.01 -6.32 11.63
C TYR A 69 -6.28 -4.82 11.50
N SER A 70 -5.27 -3.98 11.74
CA SER A 70 -5.38 -2.53 11.59
C SER A 70 -5.77 -2.14 10.17
N GLY A 71 -5.28 -2.89 9.17
CA GLY A 71 -5.70 -2.72 7.78
C GLY A 71 -7.18 -3.03 7.56
N ILE A 72 -7.67 -4.16 8.09
CA ILE A 72 -9.09 -4.54 7.99
C ILE A 72 -9.98 -3.52 8.68
N LEU A 73 -9.61 -3.04 9.86
CA LEU A 73 -10.35 -2.00 10.57
C LEU A 73 -10.39 -0.69 9.78
N LEU A 74 -9.25 -0.27 9.24
CA LEU A 74 -9.18 0.92 8.38
C LEU A 74 -10.08 0.77 7.16
N ALA A 75 -10.05 -0.38 6.50
CA ALA A 75 -10.93 -0.67 5.36
C ALA A 75 -12.41 -0.70 5.77
N ALA A 76 -12.71 -1.18 6.97
CA ALA A 76 -14.07 -1.19 7.51
C ALA A 76 -14.59 0.23 7.77
N GLU A 77 -13.75 1.07 8.36
CA GLU A 77 -14.06 2.49 8.60
C GLU A 77 -14.33 3.22 7.28
N ILE A 78 -13.45 3.04 6.28
CA ILE A 78 -13.63 3.64 4.95
C ILE A 78 -14.89 3.13 4.25
N ALA A 79 -15.18 1.82 4.34
CA ALA A 79 -16.31 1.18 3.64
C ALA A 79 -17.62 1.16 4.47
N SER A 80 -17.64 1.83 5.63
CA SER A 80 -18.74 1.77 6.61
C SER A 80 -19.20 0.33 6.89
N ALA A 81 -18.26 -0.61 6.95
CA ALA A 81 -18.53 -2.04 6.98
C ALA A 81 -18.81 -2.56 8.39
N ASP A 82 -19.71 -3.55 8.49
CA ASP A 82 -19.83 -4.35 9.71
C ASP A 82 -18.79 -5.48 9.65
N VAL A 83 -18.03 -5.65 10.73
CA VAL A 83 -16.92 -6.63 10.78
C VAL A 83 -16.98 -7.46 12.04
N THR A 84 -16.92 -8.78 11.88
CA THR A 84 -16.83 -9.75 12.97
C THR A 84 -15.56 -10.59 12.84
N GLY A 85 -14.94 -10.94 13.96
CA GLY A 85 -13.74 -11.78 13.97
C GLY A 85 -12.45 -11.07 13.57
N ALA A 86 -12.46 -9.78 13.22
CA ALA A 86 -11.25 -8.98 13.14
C ALA A 86 -10.71 -8.75 14.56
N LYS A 87 -9.89 -9.67 15.03
CA LYS A 87 -9.15 -9.58 16.30
C LYS A 87 -7.97 -10.53 16.30
N ASN A 88 -7.01 -10.25 17.16
CA ASN A 88 -5.88 -11.16 17.38
C ASN A 88 -6.40 -12.54 17.83
N GLY A 89 -5.84 -13.59 17.23
CA GLY A 89 -6.13 -15.00 17.42
C GLY A 89 -7.18 -15.56 16.47
N SER A 90 -7.88 -14.72 15.70
CA SER A 90 -8.99 -15.20 14.89
C SER A 90 -8.54 -16.04 13.70
N SER A 91 -9.29 -17.12 13.44
CA SER A 91 -9.18 -17.97 12.24
C SER A 91 -10.22 -17.61 11.18
N GLN A 92 -11.17 -16.73 11.52
CA GLN A 92 -12.24 -16.29 10.64
C GLN A 92 -12.49 -14.79 10.76
N VAL A 93 -12.78 -14.14 9.64
CA VAL A 93 -13.22 -12.74 9.58
C VAL A 93 -14.43 -12.66 8.66
N ASP A 94 -15.55 -12.12 9.14
CA ASP A 94 -16.67 -11.74 8.28
C ASP A 94 -16.65 -10.23 8.07
N PHE A 95 -16.87 -9.81 6.83
CA PHE A 95 -16.78 -8.43 6.42
C PHE A 95 -17.98 -8.11 5.51
N VAL A 96 -18.83 -7.19 5.97
CA VAL A 96 -20.06 -6.79 5.29
C VAL A 96 -19.95 -5.31 4.93
N PRO A 97 -19.47 -4.97 3.72
CA PRO A 97 -19.29 -3.59 3.30
C PRO A 97 -20.62 -2.89 3.01
N LYS A 98 -20.66 -1.57 3.25
CA LYS A 98 -21.81 -0.72 2.91
C LYS A 98 -21.42 0.20 1.76
N HIS A 99 -20.93 1.40 2.07
CA HIS A 99 -20.53 2.40 1.10
C HIS A 99 -19.16 2.95 1.45
N ILE A 100 -18.34 3.21 0.42
CA ILE A 100 -17.05 3.86 0.58
C ILE A 100 -17.30 5.35 0.80
N ALA A 101 -16.81 5.86 1.93
CA ALA A 101 -16.85 7.27 2.28
C ALA A 101 -15.48 7.92 2.01
N ALA A 102 -15.52 9.19 1.63
CA ALA A 102 -14.35 10.05 1.64
C ALA A 102 -14.14 10.63 3.04
N GLY A 103 -12.92 11.02 3.37
CA GLY A 103 -12.66 11.67 4.64
C GLY A 103 -11.20 11.68 5.07
N GLN A 104 -11.00 11.94 6.35
CA GLN A 104 -9.69 11.87 6.99
C GLN A 104 -9.64 10.62 7.84
N TYR A 105 -8.68 9.73 7.54
CA TYR A 105 -8.51 8.49 8.29
C TYR A 105 -7.10 8.40 8.85
N ALA A 106 -6.97 7.74 9.98
CA ALA A 106 -5.70 7.47 10.61
C ALA A 106 -5.63 6.00 11.04
N ALA A 107 -4.49 5.37 10.83
CA ALA A 107 -4.25 4.02 11.31
C ALA A 107 -2.87 3.92 11.95
N ASP A 108 -2.85 3.38 13.17
CA ASP A 108 -1.65 3.10 13.94
C ASP A 108 -1.67 1.65 14.39
N PRO A 109 -0.82 0.77 13.82
CA PRO A 109 -0.69 -0.60 14.30
C PRO A 109 0.05 -0.66 15.65
N ILE A 110 0.52 0.47 16.20
CA ILE A 110 1.23 0.65 17.48
C ILE A 110 2.62 -0.03 17.51
N THR A 111 2.90 -0.93 16.57
CA THR A 111 4.16 -1.66 16.42
C THR A 111 4.93 -1.25 15.15
N ALA A 112 6.05 -1.92 14.85
CA ALA A 112 6.82 -1.72 13.62
C ALA A 112 6.13 -2.22 12.33
N GLY A 113 4.82 -2.47 12.36
CA GLY A 113 4.06 -2.85 11.19
C GLY A 113 4.14 -1.82 10.07
N ALA A 114 4.43 -2.22 8.84
CA ALA A 114 4.62 -1.26 7.75
C ALA A 114 3.36 -0.48 7.41
N ALA A 115 3.51 0.85 7.42
CA ALA A 115 2.49 1.78 6.98
C ALA A 115 2.10 1.55 5.52
N THR A 116 3.03 1.11 4.67
CA THR A 116 2.77 0.82 3.25
C THR A 116 1.80 -0.35 3.04
N LEU A 117 1.68 -1.30 3.98
CA LEU A 117 0.66 -2.37 3.87
C LEU A 117 -0.74 -1.88 4.27
N LEU A 118 -0.82 -0.89 5.17
CA LEU A 118 -2.09 -0.20 5.44
C LEU A 118 -2.51 0.62 4.22
N LEU A 119 -1.54 1.26 3.56
CA LEU A 119 -1.81 1.96 2.30
C LEU A 119 -2.30 1.00 1.21
N GLN A 120 -1.74 -0.21 1.10
CA GLN A 120 -2.18 -1.18 0.09
C GLN A 120 -3.67 -1.55 0.22
N ILE A 121 -4.22 -1.61 1.43
CA ILE A 121 -5.62 -1.98 1.63
C ILE A 121 -6.56 -0.78 1.45
N SER A 122 -6.14 0.42 1.86
CA SER A 122 -6.98 1.63 1.86
C SER A 122 -6.93 2.44 0.58
N LEU A 123 -5.76 2.53 -0.08
CA LEU A 123 -5.58 3.28 -1.33
C LEU A 123 -6.61 2.91 -2.41
N PRO A 124 -6.84 1.62 -2.75
CA PRO A 124 -7.84 1.29 -3.76
C PRO A 124 -9.25 1.75 -3.35
N LEU A 125 -9.60 1.74 -2.06
CA LEU A 125 -10.92 2.21 -1.63
C LEU A 125 -11.07 3.71 -1.87
N LEU A 126 -10.08 4.49 -1.45
CA LEU A 126 -10.14 5.95 -1.53
C LEU A 126 -9.97 6.50 -2.94
N LEU A 127 -9.36 5.73 -3.85
CA LEU A 127 -9.34 6.07 -5.28
C LEU A 127 -10.73 6.06 -5.93
N PHE A 128 -11.67 5.27 -5.37
CA PHE A 128 -13.06 5.17 -5.81
C PHE A 128 -14.06 5.80 -4.82
N ALA A 129 -13.57 6.59 -3.86
CA ALA A 129 -14.41 7.39 -2.98
C ALA A 129 -15.09 8.53 -3.75
N PRO A 130 -16.21 9.10 -3.25
CA PRO A 130 -16.89 10.20 -3.92
C PRO A 130 -16.07 11.50 -3.97
N GLU A 131 -15.18 11.72 -3.00
CA GLU A 131 -14.41 12.95 -2.82
C GLU A 131 -12.98 12.68 -2.34
N ALA A 132 -12.14 13.74 -2.37
CA ALA A 132 -10.76 13.68 -1.90
C ALA A 132 -10.65 13.24 -0.43
N SER A 133 -9.62 12.46 -0.14
CA SER A 133 -9.39 11.89 1.18
C SER A 133 -7.93 12.04 1.62
N THR A 134 -7.71 12.03 2.93
CA THR A 134 -6.36 12.06 3.51
C THR A 134 -6.16 10.88 4.46
N LEU A 135 -4.99 10.25 4.39
CA LEU A 135 -4.59 9.17 5.27
C LEU A 135 -3.38 9.58 6.09
N THR A 136 -3.42 9.33 7.40
CA THR A 136 -2.24 9.37 8.28
C THR A 136 -1.93 7.95 8.73
N LEU A 137 -0.86 7.36 8.19
CA LEU A 137 -0.51 5.95 8.45
C LEU A 137 0.79 5.89 9.25
N LYS A 138 0.73 5.28 10.43
CA LYS A 138 1.88 5.11 11.32
C LYS A 138 2.45 3.69 11.25
N GLY A 139 3.70 3.54 11.67
CA GLY A 139 4.40 2.26 11.74
C GLY A 139 5.73 2.25 10.98
N GLY A 140 6.20 1.10 10.50
CA GLY A 140 7.44 1.01 9.72
C GLY A 140 7.32 1.69 8.35
N THR A 141 8.24 2.58 8.00
CA THR A 141 8.36 3.14 6.64
C THR A 141 9.27 2.29 5.75
N ASN A 142 10.23 1.60 6.36
CA ASN A 142 11.22 0.77 5.68
C ASN A 142 11.29 -0.58 6.42
N ALA A 143 10.31 -1.44 6.15
CA ALA A 143 10.16 -2.73 6.82
C ALA A 143 10.37 -3.91 5.87
N THR A 144 11.04 -4.95 6.35
CA THR A 144 11.22 -6.20 5.61
C THR A 144 9.88 -6.84 5.26
N GLY A 145 9.77 -7.43 4.06
CA GLY A 145 8.55 -8.08 3.58
C GLY A 145 7.39 -7.12 3.25
N ALA A 146 7.70 -5.84 3.05
CA ALA A 146 6.77 -4.85 2.50
C ALA A 146 7.52 -3.87 1.59
N PRO A 147 6.83 -3.22 0.62
CA PRO A 147 7.42 -2.13 -0.13
C PRO A 147 7.88 -1.00 0.81
N GLN A 148 9.05 -0.45 0.52
CA GLN A 148 9.57 0.72 1.23
C GLN A 148 8.75 1.96 0.87
N ALA A 149 8.61 2.91 1.80
CA ALA A 149 7.86 4.14 1.56
C ALA A 149 8.43 4.94 0.37
N ASP A 150 9.76 4.96 0.20
CA ASP A 150 10.44 5.60 -0.92
C ASP A 150 10.06 5.00 -2.27
N TYR A 151 9.95 3.66 -2.33
CA TYR A 151 9.49 2.99 -3.55
C TYR A 151 8.07 3.41 -3.90
N ILE A 152 7.19 3.53 -2.89
CA ILE A 152 5.82 3.98 -3.12
C ILE A 152 5.81 5.43 -3.64
N GLN A 153 6.57 6.32 -2.98
CA GLN A 153 6.62 7.74 -3.29
C GLN A 153 7.24 8.05 -4.66
N HIS A 154 8.34 7.38 -5.00
CA HIS A 154 9.18 7.74 -6.15
C HIS A 154 9.02 6.80 -7.35
N VAL A 155 8.44 5.61 -7.17
CA VAL A 155 8.27 4.64 -8.25
C VAL A 155 6.79 4.34 -8.50
N PHE A 156 6.10 3.77 -7.51
CA PHE A 156 4.74 3.28 -7.70
C PHE A 156 3.73 4.39 -8.00
N LEU A 157 3.68 5.46 -7.19
CA LEU A 157 2.73 6.55 -7.40
C LEU A 157 3.00 7.34 -8.69
N PRO A 158 4.26 7.69 -9.03
CA PRO A 158 4.56 8.32 -10.33
C PRO A 158 4.20 7.43 -11.52
N PHE A 159 4.52 6.13 -11.45
CA PHE A 159 4.11 5.16 -12.46
C PHE A 159 2.60 5.11 -12.61
N ALA A 160 1.88 4.99 -11.48
CA ALA A 160 0.44 4.85 -11.50
C ALA A 160 -0.27 6.13 -11.97
N ARG A 161 0.27 7.30 -11.63
CA ARG A 161 -0.19 8.59 -12.18
C ARG A 161 -0.01 8.64 -13.69
N ARG A 162 1.18 8.31 -14.17
CA ARG A 162 1.52 8.37 -15.60
C ARG A 162 0.67 7.42 -16.45
N HIS A 163 0.43 6.21 -15.95
CA HIS A 163 -0.10 5.11 -16.75
C HIS A 163 -1.56 4.75 -16.50
N PHE A 164 -2.11 5.16 -15.36
CA PHE A 164 -3.50 4.90 -14.97
C PHE A 164 -4.28 6.19 -14.63
N GLY A 165 -3.62 7.35 -14.60
CA GLY A 165 -4.21 8.63 -14.20
C GLY A 165 -4.44 8.78 -12.69
N LEU A 166 -3.88 7.88 -11.86
CA LEU A 166 -4.13 7.92 -10.42
C LEU A 166 -3.49 9.15 -9.78
N ASN A 167 -4.28 9.91 -9.03
CA ASN A 167 -3.80 11.10 -8.34
C ASN A 167 -3.73 10.87 -6.83
N ALA A 168 -2.56 10.43 -6.37
CA ALA A 168 -2.22 10.38 -4.97
C ALA A 168 -0.80 10.89 -4.75
N ASP A 169 -0.60 11.56 -3.62
CA ASP A 169 0.68 12.10 -3.17
C ASP A 169 0.98 11.54 -1.77
N LEU A 170 2.23 11.11 -1.55
CA LEU A 170 2.69 10.56 -0.28
C LEU A 170 3.84 11.41 0.24
N ASP A 171 3.71 11.84 1.49
CA ASP A 171 4.73 12.55 2.25
C ASP A 171 5.22 11.69 3.41
N ILE A 172 6.53 11.45 3.47
CA ILE A 172 7.15 10.74 4.59
C ILE A 172 7.45 11.75 5.69
N ARG A 173 6.54 11.89 6.67
CA ARG A 173 6.69 12.83 7.78
C ARG A 173 7.75 12.40 8.77
N ARG A 174 7.84 11.09 9.03
CA ARG A 174 8.81 10.51 9.96
C ARG A 174 9.18 9.10 9.52
N ARG A 175 10.47 8.79 9.55
CA ARG A 175 10.96 7.44 9.27
C ARG A 175 10.71 6.51 10.46
N GLY A 176 10.33 5.28 10.17
CA GLY A 176 10.10 4.23 11.15
C GLY A 176 10.81 2.95 10.74
N TYR A 177 11.63 2.43 11.64
CA TYR A 177 12.42 1.22 11.42
C TYR A 177 12.14 0.20 12.52
N PHE A 178 12.30 -1.08 12.19
CA PHE A 178 12.27 -2.15 13.19
C PHE A 178 13.36 -1.91 14.26
N PRO A 179 13.15 -2.29 15.54
CA PRO A 179 11.96 -2.96 16.11
C PRO A 179 10.84 -2.05 16.58
N LYS A 180 11.13 -0.76 16.80
CA LYS A 180 10.17 0.16 17.45
C LYS A 180 9.13 0.75 16.47
N GLY A 181 9.45 0.80 15.19
CA GLY A 181 8.58 1.48 14.21
C GLY A 181 8.57 2.98 14.45
N GLY A 182 7.37 3.54 14.67
CA GLY A 182 7.20 4.97 14.90
C GLY A 182 7.47 5.81 13.66
N GLY A 183 7.28 5.30 12.46
CA GLY A 183 7.22 6.12 11.26
C GLY A 183 5.83 6.69 11.07
N GLN A 184 5.73 7.65 10.15
CA GLN A 184 4.48 8.23 9.69
C GLN A 184 4.61 8.61 8.22
N ILE A 185 3.64 8.17 7.43
CA ILE A 185 3.40 8.65 6.08
C ILE A 185 2.02 9.32 6.04
N ASP A 186 1.95 10.47 5.40
CA ASP A 186 0.70 11.17 5.12
C ASP A 186 0.41 11.02 3.62
N VAL A 187 -0.82 10.66 3.27
CA VAL A 187 -1.19 10.44 1.87
C VAL A 187 -2.42 11.27 1.54
N LYS A 188 -2.36 12.04 0.45
CA LYS A 188 -3.52 12.73 -0.13
C LYS A 188 -3.97 11.95 -1.34
N ILE A 189 -5.25 11.61 -1.40
CA ILE A 189 -5.84 10.84 -2.50
C ILE A 189 -6.97 11.65 -3.11
N THR A 190 -6.90 11.89 -4.42
CA THR A 190 -8.00 12.46 -5.18
C THR A 190 -8.66 11.34 -6.01
N PRO A 191 -9.98 11.12 -5.87
CA PRO A 191 -10.68 10.11 -6.64
C PRO A 191 -10.49 10.29 -8.14
N HIS A 192 -10.52 9.16 -8.84
CA HIS A 192 -10.40 9.16 -10.28
C HIS A 192 -11.62 8.48 -10.90
N MET A 193 -12.43 9.24 -11.62
CA MET A 193 -13.68 8.74 -12.20
C MET A 193 -13.49 7.93 -13.49
N SER A 194 -12.30 7.93 -14.10
CA SER A 194 -12.06 7.31 -15.42
C SER A 194 -10.62 6.82 -15.57
N LEU A 195 -10.32 5.55 -15.27
CA LEU A 195 -8.98 4.98 -15.48
C LEU A 195 -8.54 5.08 -16.96
N GLN A 196 -7.42 5.75 -17.21
CA GLN A 196 -6.80 5.75 -18.54
C GLN A 196 -5.75 4.64 -18.57
N ALA A 197 -6.01 3.52 -19.22
CA ALA A 197 -5.02 2.46 -19.33
C ALA A 197 -4.14 2.67 -20.57
N GLN A 198 -2.97 3.28 -20.38
CA GLN A 198 -1.95 3.45 -21.43
C GLN A 198 -0.67 2.74 -21.04
N VAL A 199 -0.73 1.41 -20.97
CA VAL A 199 0.45 0.58 -20.71
C VAL A 199 0.68 -0.37 -21.87
N SER A 200 1.73 -0.09 -22.64
CA SER A 200 2.34 -1.04 -23.56
C SER A 200 3.63 -1.51 -22.91
N TRP A 201 3.66 -2.78 -22.49
CA TRP A 201 4.86 -3.41 -21.96
C TRP A 201 5.72 -3.86 -23.15
N SER A 202 6.61 -3.00 -23.64
CA SER A 202 7.73 -3.44 -24.47
C SER A 202 8.90 -3.85 -23.58
N GLU A 203 9.82 -4.66 -24.10
CA GLU A 203 11.09 -4.96 -23.42
C GLU A 203 11.78 -3.68 -22.97
N ASP A 204 12.44 -3.74 -21.81
CA ASP A 204 13.18 -2.62 -21.25
C ASP A 204 14.23 -2.20 -22.28
N PRO A 205 14.17 -0.97 -22.82
CA PRO A 205 15.19 -0.50 -23.74
C PRO A 205 16.53 -0.63 -23.02
N SER A 206 17.47 -1.40 -23.58
CA SER A 206 18.79 -1.59 -22.98
C SER A 206 19.37 -0.22 -22.58
N PRO A 207 20.12 -0.11 -21.47
CA PRO A 207 20.64 1.18 -20.99
C PRO A 207 21.42 1.97 -22.06
N GLU A 208 21.96 1.30 -23.08
CA GLU A 208 22.61 1.91 -24.24
C GLU A 208 21.65 2.71 -25.14
N SER A 209 20.40 2.30 -25.26
CA SER A 209 19.41 2.93 -26.15
C SER A 209 18.84 4.24 -25.58
N GLU A 210 18.87 4.42 -24.26
CA GLU A 210 18.41 5.64 -23.58
C GLU A 210 19.48 6.75 -23.63
N ALA A 211 20.76 6.39 -23.47
CA ALA A 211 21.90 7.28 -23.73
C ALA A 211 21.97 7.72 -25.20
N SER A 212 21.63 6.82 -26.12
CA SER A 212 21.58 7.11 -27.56
C SER A 212 20.44 8.06 -27.96
N ARG A 213 19.32 8.06 -27.22
CA ARG A 213 18.21 9.01 -27.43
C ARG A 213 18.55 10.41 -26.92
N THR A 214 19.15 10.52 -25.74
CA THR A 214 19.59 11.81 -25.17
C THR A 214 20.67 12.48 -26.00
N LEU A 215 21.57 11.71 -26.63
CA LEU A 215 22.56 12.24 -27.58
C LEU A 215 21.93 12.75 -28.89
N ARG A 216 20.90 12.08 -29.43
CA ARG A 216 20.19 12.54 -30.63
C ARG A 216 19.39 13.83 -30.39
N ASP A 217 18.75 13.95 -29.22
CA ASP A 217 17.97 15.14 -28.87
C ASP A 217 18.83 16.38 -28.59
N SER A 218 20.10 16.19 -28.17
CA SER A 218 21.06 17.29 -27.99
C SER A 218 21.70 17.75 -29.31
N GLN A 219 21.87 16.86 -30.30
CA GLN A 219 22.39 17.25 -31.62
C GLN A 219 21.36 17.96 -32.52
N GLY A 220 20.05 17.85 -32.23
CA GLY A 220 18.99 18.60 -32.92
C GLY A 220 18.85 20.07 -32.51
N LYS A 221 19.58 20.52 -31.48
CA LYS A 221 19.57 21.91 -30.98
C LYS A 221 20.94 22.58 -31.09
N SER A 222 21.59 22.52 -32.25
CA SER A 222 22.73 23.41 -32.55
C SER A 222 22.24 24.79 -33.04
N GLY A 223 21.62 25.55 -32.12
CA GLY A 223 21.46 26.99 -32.29
C GLY A 223 22.82 27.67 -32.15
N ARG A 224 23.20 28.49 -33.12
CA ARG A 224 24.48 29.24 -33.18
C ARG A 224 24.88 29.82 -31.82
N ALA A 225 26.02 29.38 -31.30
CA ALA A 225 26.67 30.05 -30.18
C ALA A 225 27.15 31.44 -30.64
N SER A 226 26.74 32.49 -29.92
CA SER A 226 27.32 33.83 -30.07
C SER A 226 28.71 33.86 -29.44
N PRO A 227 29.70 34.52 -30.07
CA PRO A 227 31.05 34.57 -29.51
C PRO A 227 31.09 35.40 -28.22
N MET A 228 31.68 34.81 -27.17
CA MET A 228 31.98 35.47 -25.89
C MET A 228 32.94 36.64 -26.08
N ARG A 229 32.64 37.78 -25.44
CA ARG A 229 33.58 38.92 -25.34
C ARG A 229 34.68 38.59 -24.31
N PRO A 230 35.95 38.95 -24.57
CA PRO A 230 37.02 38.77 -23.60
C PRO A 230 36.90 39.78 -22.44
N TRP A 231 37.28 39.32 -21.25
CA TRP A 231 37.29 40.08 -20.00
C TRP A 231 38.48 41.06 -19.98
N PRO A 232 38.32 42.30 -19.48
CA PRO A 232 39.43 43.24 -19.36
C PRO A 232 40.40 42.83 -18.24
N ALA A 233 41.68 43.15 -18.46
CA ALA A 233 42.82 42.86 -17.59
C ALA A 233 42.82 43.66 -16.28
#